data_AF-A0A9E2ZBN4-F1
#
_entry.id   AF-A0A9E2ZBN4-F1
#
_cell.length_a   1.000
_cell.length_b   1.000
_cell.length_c   1.000
_cell.angle_alpha   90.00
_cell.angle_beta   90.00
_cell.angle_gamma   90.00
#
_symmetry.space_group_name_H-M   'P 1'
#
loop_
_entity.id
_entity.type
_entity.pdbx_description
1 polymer ?
#
loop_
_entity_poly.entity_id
_entity_poly.type
_entity_poly.pdbx_seq_one_letter_code
_entity_poly.pdbx_strand_id
1 'polypeptide(L)'
;MSTTRRSRLPDQLADAHAWLIPHYPYDSSSREAWREWYELQAEVFSHIAETDKDHHYEAVALAGISRRHAEQAGAGANAGPENRFTPPPTANTTPDAVSD
;
A
#
# COMPACT_ATOMS: atom_id res chain seq x y z
N MET A 1 -15.91 24.22 5.70
CA MET A 1 -14.53 23.69 5.59
C MET A 1 -14.40 22.58 6.60
N SER A 2 -14.77 21.36 6.23
CA SER A 2 -14.72 20.20 7.13
C SER A 2 -13.31 19.64 7.12
N THR A 3 -12.49 20.07 8.07
CA THR A 3 -11.25 19.37 8.43
C THR A 3 -11.66 18.08 9.12
N THR A 4 -12.02 17.07 8.32
CA THR A 4 -12.13 15.69 8.78
C THR A 4 -10.82 15.38 9.48
N ARG A 5 -10.88 15.15 10.81
CA ARG A 5 -9.76 14.58 11.55
C ARG A 5 -9.26 13.41 10.70
N ARG A 6 -8.02 13.46 10.21
CA ARG A 6 -7.35 12.23 9.75
C ARG A 6 -7.50 11.28 10.94
N SER A 7 -8.34 10.27 10.81
CA SER A 7 -8.40 9.16 11.73
C SER A 7 -6.95 8.71 11.97
N ARG A 8 -6.63 8.35 13.21
CA ARG A 8 -5.29 7.81 13.55
C ARG A 8 -4.91 6.76 12.51
N LEU A 9 -3.66 6.80 12.04
CA LEU A 9 -3.13 5.81 11.11
C LEU A 9 -3.26 4.40 11.71
N PRO A 10 -3.49 3.37 10.90
CA PRO A 10 -3.58 2.00 11.39
C PRO A 10 -2.22 1.57 11.97
N ASP A 11 -2.23 0.96 13.15
CA ASP A 11 -1.00 0.51 13.84
C ASP A 11 -0.57 -0.92 13.42
N GLN A 12 -1.38 -1.63 12.62
CA GLN A 12 -1.12 -3.00 12.18
C GLN A 12 -1.29 -3.16 10.67
N LEU A 13 -0.50 -4.06 10.08
CA LEU A 13 -0.58 -4.31 8.64
C LEU A 13 -1.95 -4.87 8.22
N ALA A 14 -2.56 -5.72 9.05
CA ALA A 14 -3.86 -6.32 8.79
C ALA A 14 -4.99 -5.30 8.61
N ASP A 15 -4.91 -4.16 9.31
CA ASP A 15 -5.92 -3.10 9.27
C ASP A 15 -5.67 -2.10 8.13
N ALA A 16 -4.45 -2.07 7.60
CA ALA A 16 -4.01 -1.08 6.62
C ALA A 16 -4.89 -1.07 5.37
N HIS A 17 -5.25 -2.25 4.86
CA HIS A 17 -6.06 -2.38 3.66
C HIS A 17 -7.47 -1.79 3.87
N ALA A 18 -8.16 -2.17 4.95
CA ALA A 18 -9.48 -1.65 5.27
C ALA A 18 -9.46 -0.13 5.48
N TRP A 19 -8.40 0.39 6.09
CA TRP A 19 -8.21 1.82 6.30
C TRP A 19 -7.95 2.60 4.99
N LEU A 20 -7.23 2.00 4.03
CA LEU A 20 -6.87 2.64 2.76
C LEU A 20 -8.00 2.62 1.71
N ILE A 21 -8.94 1.65 1.76
CA ILE A 21 -10.04 1.53 0.79
C ILE A 21 -10.84 2.83 0.59
N PRO A 22 -11.28 3.56 1.64
CA PRO A 22 -12.04 4.79 1.48
C PRO A 22 -11.27 5.91 0.77
N HIS A 23 -9.94 5.81 0.71
CA HIS A 23 -9.07 6.77 0.05
C HIS A 23 -8.70 6.36 -1.37
N TYR A 24 -9.11 5.17 -1.82
CA TYR A 24 -8.77 4.66 -3.15
C TYR A 24 -9.34 5.59 -4.24
N PRO A 25 -8.49 6.12 -5.14
CA PRO A 25 -8.96 6.97 -6.23
C PRO A 25 -9.77 6.14 -7.23
N TYR A 26 -10.81 6.73 -7.83
CA TYR A 26 -11.50 6.10 -8.96
C TYR A 26 -10.54 5.91 -10.14
N ASP A 27 -10.77 4.91 -10.99
CA ASP A 27 -9.93 4.62 -12.16
C ASP A 27 -9.77 5.83 -13.11
N SER A 28 -10.79 6.68 -13.19
CA SER A 28 -10.78 7.91 -14.00
C SER A 28 -10.13 9.11 -13.31
N SER A 29 -9.57 8.95 -12.12
CA SER A 29 -8.96 10.04 -11.36
C SER A 29 -7.70 10.55 -12.05
N SER A 30 -7.35 11.81 -11.76
CA SER A 30 -6.14 12.43 -12.30
C SER A 30 -4.89 11.72 -11.79
N ARG A 31 -3.78 11.88 -12.52
CA ARG A 31 -2.46 11.40 -12.07
C ARG A 31 -2.04 12.00 -10.73
N GLU A 32 -2.46 13.23 -10.45
CA GLU A 32 -2.24 13.90 -9.18
C GLU A 32 -2.97 13.19 -8.04
N ALA A 33 -4.24 12.83 -8.21
CA ALA A 33 -4.98 12.05 -7.22
C ALA A 33 -4.35 10.67 -6.96
N TRP A 34 -3.86 10.01 -8.01
CA TRP A 34 -3.10 8.76 -7.87
C TRP A 34 -1.79 8.94 -7.11
N ARG A 35 -1.04 10.01 -7.41
CA ARG A 35 0.19 10.36 -6.70
C ARG A 35 -0.09 10.59 -5.21
N GLU A 36 -1.08 11.42 -4.87
CA GLU A 36 -1.47 11.71 -3.49
C GLU A 36 -1.85 10.43 -2.74
N TRP A 37 -2.56 9.51 -3.40
CA TRP A 37 -2.91 8.23 -2.80
C TRP A 37 -1.69 7.34 -2.53
N TYR A 38 -0.73 7.27 -3.45
CA TYR A 38 0.52 6.53 -3.23
C TYR A 38 1.40 7.16 -2.13
N GLU A 39 1.39 8.49 -2.01
CA GLU A 39 2.05 9.19 -0.91
C GLU A 39 1.39 8.81 0.43
N LEU A 40 0.06 8.75 0.49
CA LEU A 40 -0.67 8.30 1.67
C LEU A 40 -0.36 6.83 2.02
N GLN A 41 -0.30 5.93 1.04
CA GLN A 41 0.12 4.55 1.29
C GLN A 41 1.53 4.48 1.89
N ALA A 42 2.47 5.26 1.35
CA ALA A 42 3.83 5.31 1.88
C ALA A 42 3.86 5.79 3.33
N GLU A 43 3.04 6.80 3.68
CA GLU A 43 2.88 7.29 5.05
C GLU A 43 2.36 6.17 5.98
N VAL A 44 1.27 5.50 5.59
CA VAL A 44 0.64 4.41 6.34
C VAL A 44 1.64 3.27 6.60
N PHE A 45 2.30 2.77 5.57
CA PHE A 45 3.24 1.65 5.73
C PHE A 45 4.52 2.04 6.47
N SER A 46 4.98 3.29 6.37
CA SER A 46 6.10 3.76 7.20
C SER A 46 5.74 3.77 8.68
N HIS A 47 4.52 4.20 9.02
CA HIS A 47 4.01 4.18 10.39
C HIS A 47 3.86 2.74 10.92
N ILE A 48 3.33 1.82 10.10
CA ILE A 48 3.19 0.40 10.46
C ILE A 48 4.56 -0.24 10.69
N ALA A 49 5.57 0.09 9.88
CA ALA A 49 6.94 -0.42 10.11
C ALA A 49 7.48 -0.04 11.50
N GLU A 50 7.01 1.07 12.07
CA GLU A 50 7.40 1.52 13.40
C GLU A 50 6.54 0.90 14.51
N THR A 51 5.29 0.56 14.25
CA THR A 51 4.31 0.10 15.25
C THR A 51 4.11 -1.41 15.28
N ASP A 52 4.06 -2.07 14.13
CA ASP A 52 3.92 -3.52 13.95
C ASP A 52 5.30 -4.16 13.72
N LYS A 53 5.93 -4.61 14.82
CA LYS A 53 7.28 -5.19 14.77
C LYS A 53 7.34 -6.54 14.07
N ASP A 54 6.23 -7.28 14.08
CA ASP A 54 6.15 -8.60 13.42
C ASP A 54 6.11 -8.45 11.89
N HIS A 55 5.54 -7.36 11.39
CA HIS A 55 5.46 -7.05 9.95
C HIS A 55 6.41 -5.92 9.50
N HIS A 56 7.41 -5.58 10.30
CA HIS A 56 8.32 -4.45 10.03
C HIS A 56 8.89 -4.47 8.60
N TYR A 57 9.49 -5.59 8.19
CA TYR A 57 10.16 -5.68 6.89
C TYR A 57 9.18 -5.60 5.71
N GLU A 58 7.98 -6.18 5.86
CA GLU A 58 6.93 -6.09 4.86
C GLU A 58 6.44 -4.64 4.73
N ALA A 59 6.19 -3.97 5.85
CA ALA A 59 5.76 -2.58 5.88
C ALA A 59 6.83 -1.63 5.27
N VAL A 60 8.13 -1.85 5.55
CA VAL A 60 9.21 -1.09 4.89
C VAL A 60 9.22 -1.31 3.38
N ALA A 61 9.04 -2.55 2.91
CA ALA A 61 8.99 -2.85 1.49
C ALA A 61 7.80 -2.17 0.80
N LEU A 62 6.61 -2.26 1.39
CA LEU A 62 5.39 -1.64 0.88
C LEU A 62 5.48 -0.11 0.85
N ALA A 63 6.07 0.50 1.89
CA ALA A 63 6.35 1.94 1.91
C ALA A 63 7.28 2.34 0.74
N GLY A 64 8.33 1.54 0.48
CA GLY A 64 9.24 1.76 -0.63
C GLY A 64 8.59 1.65 -2.00
N ILE A 65 7.75 0.63 -2.22
CA ILE A 65 6.98 0.46 -3.47
C ILE A 65 6.04 1.65 -3.68
N SER A 66 5.32 2.05 -2.63
CA SER A 66 4.37 3.17 -2.69
C SER A 66 5.06 4.49 -3.06
N ARG A 67 6.23 4.79 -2.48
CA ARG A 67 7.02 5.99 -2.86
C ARG A 67 7.42 5.97 -4.34
N ARG A 68 7.89 4.82 -4.85
CA ARG A 68 8.25 4.71 -6.28
C ARG A 68 7.03 4.94 -7.18
N HIS A 69 5.85 4.47 -6.80
CA HIS A 69 4.63 4.73 -7.57
C HIS A 69 4.22 6.21 -7.52
N ALA A 70 4.34 6.88 -6.36
CA ALA A 70 4.11 8.32 -6.26
C ALA A 70 5.05 9.11 -7.18
N GLU A 71 6.34 8.76 -7.19
CA GLU A 71 7.34 9.34 -8.08
C GLU A 71 6.98 9.12 -9.56
N GLN A 72 6.59 7.90 -9.94
CA GLN A 72 6.18 7.58 -11.31
C GLN A 72 4.92 8.34 -11.76
N ALA A 73 3.92 8.45 -10.87
CA ALA A 73 2.70 9.21 -11.12
C ALA A 73 2.99 10.71 -11.30
N GLY A 74 3.94 11.25 -10.54
CA GLY A 74 4.41 12.64 -10.66
C GLY A 74 5.31 12.91 -11.87
N ALA A 75 6.10 11.94 -12.30
CA ALA A 75 7.05 12.08 -13.42
C ALA A 75 6.39 12.04 -14.81
N GLY A 76 5.06 11.82 -14.89
CA GLY A 76 4.34 11.78 -16.15
C GLY A 76 4.60 10.51 -16.99
N ALA A 77 5.29 9.51 -16.45
CA ALA A 77 5.46 8.21 -17.10
C ALA A 77 4.09 7.51 -17.20
N ASN A 78 3.78 6.94 -18.37
CA ASN A 78 2.57 6.15 -18.59
C ASN A 78 2.56 4.89 -17.70
N ALA A 79 2.14 5.03 -16.46
CA ALA A 79 1.68 3.90 -15.65
C ALA A 79 0.16 3.76 -15.87
N GLY A 80 -0.21 3.15 -17.01
CA GLY A 80 -1.54 2.59 -17.21
C GLY A 80 -1.79 1.40 -16.27
N PRO A 81 -3.03 0.86 -16.24
CA PRO A 81 -3.62 0.06 -15.15
C PRO A 81 -3.02 -1.35 -14.94
N GLU A 82 -1.85 -1.64 -15.48
CA GLU A 82 -1.24 -2.97 -15.50
C GLU A 82 -0.41 -3.29 -14.26
N ASN A 83 -0.12 -2.31 -13.40
CA ASN A 83 0.44 -2.57 -12.08
C ASN A 83 -0.69 -2.84 -11.06
N ARG A 84 -1.61 -3.74 -11.42
CA ARG A 84 -2.51 -4.37 -10.45
C ARG A 84 -1.62 -5.05 -9.43
N PHE A 85 -1.68 -4.57 -8.20
CA PHE A 85 -1.30 -5.25 -6.98
C PHE A 85 -1.24 -6.79 -7.17
N THR A 86 -0.08 -7.34 -7.47
CA THR A 86 0.21 -8.73 -7.17
C THR A 86 0.64 -8.72 -5.71
N PRO A 87 -0.21 -9.16 -4.76
CA PRO A 87 0.28 -9.35 -3.40
C PRO A 87 1.51 -10.27 -3.48
N PRO A 88 2.53 -10.09 -2.60
CA PRO A 88 3.58 -11.08 -2.49
C PRO A 88 2.92 -12.45 -2.32
N PRO A 89 3.41 -13.51 -2.99
CA PRO A 89 2.88 -14.85 -2.75
C PRO A 89 2.92 -15.07 -1.23
N THR A 90 1.76 -15.29 -0.63
CA THR A 90 1.65 -15.65 0.77
C THR A 90 2.58 -16.84 0.97
N ALA A 91 3.62 -16.65 1.79
CA ALA A 91 4.57 -17.69 2.13
C ALA A 91 3.85 -18.72 3.02
N ASN A 92 2.99 -19.53 2.41
CA ASN A 92 2.36 -20.70 2.99
C ASN A 92 1.91 -21.63 1.86
N THR A 93 2.87 -22.08 1.05
CA THR A 93 2.78 -23.42 0.48
C THR A 93 3.69 -24.29 1.33
N THR A 94 3.12 -24.90 2.36
CA THR A 94 3.64 -26.13 2.95
C THR A 94 3.99 -27.07 1.80
N PRO A 95 5.21 -27.63 1.72
CA PRO A 95 5.44 -28.74 0.81
C PRO A 95 4.57 -29.89 1.31
N ASP A 96 3.50 -30.19 0.57
CA ASP A 96 2.67 -31.35 0.87
C ASP A 96 3.59 -32.57 0.86
N ALA A 97 3.53 -33.26 1.98
CA ALA A 97 4.32 -34.42 2.27
C ALA A 97 3.95 -35.53 1.27
N VAL A 98 4.98 -36.24 0.81
CA VAL A 98 4.98 -37.67 0.45
C VAL A 98 3.62 -38.37 0.41
N SER A 99 3.28 -38.93 -0.76
CA SER A 99 2.48 -40.16 -0.82
C SER A 99 2.83 -40.98 -2.07
N ASP A 100 3.29 -42.19 -1.78
CA ASP A 100 3.51 -43.42 -2.57
C ASP A 100 4.45 -43.42 -3.80
#